data_AF-A0A846CFP4-F1
#
_entry.id   AF-A0A846CFP4-F1
#
_cell.length_a   1.000
_cell.length_b   1.000
_cell.length_c   1.000
_cell.angle_alpha   90.00
_cell.angle_beta   90.00
_cell.angle_gamma   90.00
#
_symmetry.space_group_name_H-M   'P 1'
#
loop_
_entity.id
_entity.type
_entity.pdbx_description
1 polymer ?
#
loop_
_entity_poly.entity_id
_entity_poly.type
_entity_poly.pdbx_seq_one_letter_code
_entity_poly.pdbx_strand_id
1 'polypeptide(L)'
;GGRNLVTGEIEAIRYAAERGVVFVSAAGNDGLSSPDYPARLADRQGIAVGSVERNGKFSSFSNEAGNQPLDYVVAPGGDGIREDAGDIYAPVPPSITGNLYSFFAGTSMASPHVAGVVALIKQANPSLSVEAIENIIIETANSAVVTV
;
A
#
# COMPACT_ATOMS: atom_id res chain seq x y z
N GLY A 1 2.49 -8.71 10.40
CA GLY A 1 1.49 -7.63 10.48
C GLY A 1 0.45 -7.90 11.53
N GLY A 2 0.00 -6.85 12.20
CA GLY A 2 -0.98 -6.89 13.30
C GLY A 2 -1.07 -5.56 14.04
N ARG A 3 -1.80 -5.54 15.16
CA ARG A 3 -2.08 -4.29 15.92
C ARG A 3 -0.96 -3.87 16.87
N ASN A 4 -0.03 -4.77 17.14
CA ASN A 4 1.05 -4.54 18.09
C ASN A 4 2.37 -4.35 17.36
N LEU A 5 3.16 -3.41 17.85
CA LEU A 5 4.51 -3.22 17.39
C LEU A 5 5.39 -4.40 17.84
N VAL A 6 6.12 -4.98 16.90
CA VAL A 6 7.12 -6.01 17.18
C VAL A 6 8.50 -5.45 16.85
N THR A 7 9.42 -5.42 17.82
CA THR A 7 10.76 -4.83 17.66
C THR A 7 11.52 -5.41 16.47
N GLY A 8 11.46 -6.74 16.28
CA GLY A 8 12.11 -7.40 15.15
C GLY A 8 11.57 -6.98 13.78
N GLU A 9 10.31 -6.52 13.70
CA GLU A 9 9.72 -6.02 12.45
C GLU A 9 10.34 -4.67 12.07
N ILE A 10 10.58 -3.78 13.04
CA ILE A 10 11.30 -2.50 12.79
C ILE A 10 12.74 -2.77 12.34
N GLU A 11 13.45 -3.64 13.06
CA GLU A 11 14.85 -3.94 12.76
C GLU A 11 15.00 -4.53 11.36
N ALA A 12 14.10 -5.42 10.96
CA ALA A 12 14.08 -6.00 9.62
C ALA A 12 13.83 -4.94 8.53
N ILE A 13 12.88 -4.03 8.75
CA ILE A 13 12.56 -2.95 7.78
C ILE A 13 13.74 -2.00 7.64
N ARG A 14 14.34 -1.57 8.76
CA ARG A 14 15.54 -0.71 8.72
C ARG A 14 16.71 -1.38 8.03
N TYR A 15 16.98 -2.65 8.36
CA TYR A 15 18.03 -3.44 7.73
C TYR A 15 17.89 -3.50 6.20
N ALA A 16 16.64 -3.64 5.72
CA ALA A 16 16.34 -3.66 4.29
C ALA A 16 16.53 -2.27 3.65
N ALA A 17 16.05 -1.21 4.30
CA ALA A 17 16.19 0.17 3.82
C ALA A 17 17.66 0.60 3.70
N GLU A 18 18.51 0.25 4.67
CA GLU A 18 19.96 0.47 4.62
C GLU A 18 20.64 -0.22 3.42
N ARG A 19 19.97 -1.19 2.81
CA ARG A 19 20.42 -1.92 1.61
C ARG A 19 19.74 -1.45 0.32
N GLY A 20 19.02 -0.33 0.37
CA GLY A 20 18.37 0.26 -0.79
C GLY A 20 17.01 -0.34 -1.13
N VAL A 21 16.39 -1.09 -0.20
CA VAL A 21 15.04 -1.65 -0.38
C VAL A 21 14.00 -0.67 0.13
N VAL A 22 13.06 -0.28 -0.73
CA VAL A 22 11.89 0.51 -0.31
C VAL A 22 10.81 -0.45 0.19
N PHE A 23 10.30 -0.22 1.39
CA PHE A 23 9.28 -1.08 2.00
C PHE A 23 7.88 -0.52 1.71
N VAL A 24 6.98 -1.33 1.14
CA VAL A 24 5.61 -0.93 0.81
C VAL A 24 4.65 -1.85 1.56
N SER A 25 3.78 -1.28 2.38
CA SER A 25 2.94 -2.03 3.32
C SER A 25 1.46 -1.67 3.19
N ALA A 26 0.61 -2.69 3.11
CA ALA A 26 -0.85 -2.53 3.12
C ALA A 26 -1.32 -1.94 4.46
N ALA A 27 -2.18 -0.92 4.42
CA ALA A 27 -2.66 -0.24 5.61
C ALA A 27 -3.54 -1.12 6.52
N GLY A 28 -4.18 -2.16 5.97
CA GLY A 28 -5.15 -3.01 6.67
C GLY A 28 -6.58 -2.82 6.15
N ASN A 29 -7.45 -3.79 6.42
CA ASN A 29 -8.78 -3.91 5.81
C ASN A 29 -9.92 -3.93 6.85
N ASP A 30 -9.72 -3.31 8.01
CA ASP A 30 -10.66 -3.32 9.14
C ASP A 30 -11.50 -2.03 9.23
N GLY A 31 -11.31 -1.06 8.33
CA GLY A 31 -11.96 0.26 8.38
C GLY A 31 -11.56 1.09 9.61
N LEU A 32 -10.35 0.89 10.13
CA LEU A 32 -9.86 1.57 11.33
C LEU A 32 -9.31 2.96 10.98
N SER A 33 -9.30 3.86 11.96
CA SER A 33 -8.77 5.21 11.83
C SER A 33 -7.24 5.30 11.79
N SER A 34 -6.53 4.18 11.70
CA SER A 34 -5.06 4.15 11.64
C SER A 34 -4.55 2.83 11.06
N PRO A 35 -3.39 2.79 10.37
CA PRO A 35 -2.92 1.58 9.70
C PRO A 35 -2.46 0.50 10.68
N ASP A 36 -2.50 -0.78 10.35
CA ASP A 36 -1.87 -1.82 11.15
C ASP A 36 -0.33 -1.81 11.01
N TYR A 37 0.39 -2.51 11.88
CA TYR A 37 1.80 -2.82 11.64
C TYR A 37 1.92 -3.90 10.54
N PRO A 38 2.93 -3.82 9.66
CA PRO A 38 4.03 -2.86 9.66
C PRO A 38 3.74 -1.51 8.99
N ALA A 39 2.58 -1.29 8.36
CA ALA A 39 2.30 -0.03 7.66
C ALA A 39 2.38 1.21 8.56
N ARG A 40 2.04 1.09 9.84
CA ARG A 40 2.21 2.16 10.82
C ARG A 40 3.68 2.58 11.05
N LEU A 41 4.66 1.82 10.57
CA LEU A 41 6.09 2.17 10.63
C LEU A 41 6.54 3.14 9.54
N ALA A 42 5.65 3.50 8.61
CA ALA A 42 5.89 4.55 7.63
C ALA A 42 6.01 5.96 8.26
N ASP A 43 6.00 6.08 9.60
CA ASP A 43 6.38 7.28 10.34
C ASP A 43 7.90 7.39 10.51
N ARG A 44 8.61 6.32 10.14
CA ARG A 44 10.06 6.16 10.27
C ARG A 44 10.70 5.63 9.00
N GLN A 45 10.07 4.63 8.35
CA GLN A 45 10.59 3.98 7.16
C GLN A 45 9.48 3.23 6.40
N GLY A 46 9.46 3.39 5.08
CA GLY A 46 8.53 2.70 4.20
C GLY A 46 7.28 3.52 3.91
N ILE A 47 6.43 2.96 3.04
CA ILE A 47 5.21 3.60 2.56
C ILE A 47 4.01 2.75 2.99
N ALA A 48 3.06 3.37 3.68
CA ALA A 48 1.76 2.79 3.97
C ALA A 48 0.79 3.01 2.80
N VAL A 49 0.06 1.97 2.41
CA VAL A 49 -0.83 2.01 1.24
C VAL A 49 -2.26 1.69 1.63
N GLY A 50 -3.12 2.70 1.57
CA GLY A 50 -4.56 2.57 1.61
C GLY A 50 -5.18 2.20 0.25
N SER A 51 -6.48 1.96 0.25
CA SER A 51 -7.23 1.57 -0.94
C SER A 51 -8.23 2.65 -1.36
N VAL A 52 -8.32 2.86 -2.68
CA VAL A 52 -9.43 3.57 -3.31
C VAL A 52 -10.21 2.65 -4.27
N GLU A 53 -11.49 2.95 -4.42
CA GLU A 53 -12.40 2.41 -5.41
C GLU A 53 -12.04 2.92 -6.82
N ARG A 54 -12.61 2.31 -7.86
CA ARG A 54 -12.43 2.75 -9.26
C ARG A 54 -12.79 4.22 -9.50
N ASN A 55 -13.72 4.79 -8.74
CA ASN A 55 -14.17 6.18 -8.85
C ASN A 55 -13.29 7.18 -8.06
N GLY A 56 -12.22 6.71 -7.39
CA GLY A 56 -11.32 7.52 -6.56
C GLY A 56 -11.75 7.67 -5.10
N LYS A 57 -12.96 7.24 -4.74
CA LYS A 57 -13.43 7.25 -3.35
C LYS A 57 -12.59 6.32 -2.48
N PHE A 58 -12.33 6.70 -1.24
CA PHE A 58 -11.67 5.85 -0.26
C PHE A 58 -12.49 4.58 0.00
N SER A 59 -11.88 3.41 -0.11
CA SER A 59 -12.57 2.13 0.09
C SER A 59 -12.97 1.99 1.56
N SER A 60 -14.23 1.64 1.85
CA SER A 60 -14.76 1.65 3.22
C SER A 60 -14.07 0.67 4.19
N PHE A 61 -13.42 -0.37 3.67
CA PHE A 61 -12.63 -1.31 4.47
C PHE A 61 -11.21 -0.82 4.76
N SER A 62 -10.69 0.16 4.03
CA SER A 62 -9.29 0.55 4.14
C SER A 62 -9.05 1.23 5.49
N ASN A 63 -7.98 0.85 6.19
CA ASN A 63 -7.55 1.61 7.35
C ASN A 63 -6.99 2.97 6.91
N GLU A 64 -7.38 4.04 7.59
CA GLU A 64 -6.96 5.43 7.34
C GLU A 64 -5.52 5.69 7.82
N ALA A 65 -4.93 6.82 7.39
CA ALA A 65 -3.58 7.23 7.82
C ALA A 65 -3.49 7.56 9.33
N GLY A 66 -4.62 7.97 9.92
CA GLY A 66 -4.68 8.48 11.29
C GLY A 66 -4.16 9.90 11.44
N ASN A 67 -3.93 10.30 12.69
CA ASN A 67 -3.64 11.70 13.06
C ASN A 67 -2.15 12.01 13.19
N GLN A 68 -1.27 11.02 13.02
CA GLN A 68 0.18 11.23 13.08
C GLN A 68 0.72 11.31 11.66
N PRO A 69 1.72 12.18 11.39
CA PRO A 69 2.39 12.20 10.10
C PRO A 69 2.94 10.82 9.75
N LEU A 70 2.65 10.38 8.53
CA LEU A 70 3.00 9.07 8.00
C LEU A 70 3.18 9.19 6.49
N ASP A 71 4.17 8.50 5.94
CA ASP A 71 4.28 8.31 4.49
C ASP A 71 3.15 7.39 4.03
N TYR A 72 1.98 8.00 3.78
CA TYR A 72 0.74 7.32 3.43
C TYR A 72 0.23 7.77 2.08
N VAL A 73 -0.02 6.82 1.19
CA VAL A 73 -0.69 7.04 -0.09
C VAL A 73 -1.83 6.07 -0.26
N VAL A 74 -2.68 6.32 -1.25
CA VAL A 74 -3.73 5.39 -1.66
C VAL A 74 -3.49 4.94 -3.10
N ALA A 75 -3.90 3.72 -3.40
CA ALA A 75 -3.87 3.18 -4.74
C ALA A 75 -5.13 2.33 -5.01
N PRO A 76 -5.43 1.99 -6.29
CA PRO A 76 -6.59 1.18 -6.62
C PRO A 76 -6.57 -0.17 -5.90
N GLY A 77 -7.58 -0.40 -5.05
CA GLY A 77 -7.73 -1.65 -4.31
C GLY A 77 -9.16 -2.18 -4.29
N GLY A 78 -10.11 -1.52 -4.95
CA GLY A 78 -11.47 -2.03 -5.15
C GLY A 78 -12.49 -1.51 -4.15
N ASP A 79 -13.76 -1.88 -4.36
CA ASP A 79 -14.86 -1.53 -3.44
C ASP A 79 -15.16 -2.67 -2.46
N GLY A 80 -14.79 -3.91 -2.81
CA GLY A 80 -15.01 -5.09 -1.96
C GLY A 80 -16.47 -5.44 -1.71
N ILE A 81 -17.39 -4.91 -2.53
CA ILE A 81 -18.83 -5.17 -2.43
C ILE A 81 -19.16 -6.48 -3.17
N ARG A 82 -18.55 -6.69 -4.34
CA ARG A 82 -18.73 -7.89 -5.19
C ARG A 82 -17.43 -8.20 -5.92
N GLU A 83 -17.21 -9.49 -6.19
CA GLU A 83 -16.10 -9.96 -7.03
C GLU A 83 -16.36 -9.65 -8.52
N ASP A 84 -16.37 -8.36 -8.86
CA ASP A 84 -16.63 -7.87 -10.22
C ASP A 84 -15.69 -6.72 -10.61
N ALA A 85 -16.02 -6.02 -11.69
CA ALA A 85 -15.19 -4.96 -12.25
C ALA A 85 -15.02 -3.71 -11.36
N GLY A 86 -15.68 -3.64 -10.20
CA GLY A 86 -15.36 -2.70 -9.12
C GLY A 86 -14.01 -2.96 -8.47
N ASP A 87 -13.50 -4.20 -8.56
CA ASP A 87 -12.31 -4.71 -7.89
C ASP A 87 -11.12 -4.92 -8.84
N ILE A 88 -9.99 -5.38 -8.29
CA ILE A 88 -8.75 -5.58 -9.03
C ILE A 88 -8.72 -6.98 -9.64
N TYR A 89 -8.64 -7.06 -10.97
CA TYR A 89 -8.47 -8.32 -11.68
C TYR A 89 -7.02 -8.78 -11.57
N ALA A 90 -6.77 -9.80 -10.76
CA ALA A 90 -5.43 -10.25 -10.40
C ALA A 90 -5.21 -11.73 -10.72
N PRO A 91 -3.97 -12.14 -11.05
CA PRO A 91 -3.63 -13.53 -11.24
C PRO A 91 -3.79 -14.30 -9.92
N VAL A 92 -4.34 -15.50 -10.00
CA VAL A 92 -4.55 -16.38 -8.85
C VAL A 92 -4.29 -17.83 -9.26
N PRO A 93 -3.68 -18.66 -8.39
CA PRO A 93 -3.57 -20.09 -8.66
C PRO A 93 -4.96 -20.71 -8.92
N PRO A 94 -5.13 -21.52 -9.98
CA PRO A 94 -6.41 -22.18 -10.28
C PRO A 94 -6.93 -23.06 -9.14
N SER A 95 -6.06 -23.51 -8.23
CA SER A 95 -6.46 -24.26 -7.03
C SER A 95 -7.29 -23.45 -6.03
N ILE A 96 -7.35 -22.12 -6.15
CA ILE A 96 -8.11 -21.24 -5.25
C ILE A 96 -9.50 -20.94 -5.82
N THR A 97 -9.58 -20.54 -7.10
CA THR A 97 -10.84 -20.05 -7.71
C THR A 97 -11.32 -20.87 -8.90
N GLY A 98 -10.56 -21.87 -9.33
CA GLY A 98 -10.79 -22.57 -10.60
C GLY A 98 -10.36 -21.79 -11.85
N ASN A 99 -9.94 -20.54 -11.71
CA ASN A 99 -9.53 -19.65 -12.80
C ASN A 99 -8.08 -19.17 -12.61
N LEU A 100 -7.43 -18.75 -13.70
CA LEU A 100 -6.09 -18.15 -13.65
C LEU A 100 -6.10 -16.70 -13.15
N TYR A 101 -7.27 -16.06 -13.17
CA TYR A 101 -7.50 -14.70 -12.73
C TYR A 101 -8.85 -14.60 -12.03
N SER A 102 -8.93 -13.73 -11.04
CA SER A 102 -10.19 -13.39 -10.36
C SER A 102 -10.17 -11.93 -9.92
N PHE A 103 -11.32 -11.40 -9.58
CA PHE A 103 -11.44 -10.09 -8.95
C PHE A 103 -11.16 -10.20 -7.44
N PHE A 104 -10.35 -9.27 -6.93
CA PHE A 104 -10.04 -9.17 -5.51
C PHE A 104 -10.05 -7.71 -5.07
N ALA A 105 -10.54 -7.48 -3.85
CA ALA A 105 -10.43 -6.21 -3.16
C ALA A 105 -9.45 -6.27 -1.98
N GLY A 106 -8.85 -5.13 -1.67
CA GLY A 106 -8.09 -4.92 -0.45
C GLY A 106 -6.93 -3.96 -0.62
N THR A 107 -6.44 -3.46 0.50
CA THR A 107 -5.14 -2.77 0.58
C THR A 107 -3.98 -3.67 0.13
N SER A 108 -4.15 -4.99 0.21
CA SER A 108 -3.26 -6.00 -0.39
C SER A 108 -3.15 -5.88 -1.91
N MET A 109 -4.20 -5.42 -2.59
CA MET A 109 -4.22 -5.20 -4.04
C MET A 109 -3.77 -3.78 -4.40
N ALA A 110 -3.99 -2.81 -3.51
CA ALA A 110 -3.44 -1.46 -3.65
C ALA A 110 -1.90 -1.42 -3.55
N SER A 111 -1.33 -2.14 -2.57
CA SER A 111 0.12 -2.16 -2.29
C SER A 111 1.01 -2.51 -3.50
N PRO A 112 0.74 -3.57 -4.31
CA PRO A 112 1.57 -3.89 -5.46
C PRO A 112 1.55 -2.82 -6.56
N HIS A 113 0.52 -1.97 -6.65
CA HIS A 113 0.55 -0.81 -7.57
C HIS A 113 1.66 0.17 -7.17
N VAL A 114 1.77 0.50 -5.88
CA VAL A 114 2.82 1.39 -5.35
C VAL A 114 4.20 0.74 -5.46
N ALA A 115 4.31 -0.56 -5.19
CA ALA A 115 5.57 -1.30 -5.40
C ALA A 115 6.03 -1.29 -6.87
N GLY A 116 5.08 -1.34 -7.82
CA GLY A 116 5.37 -1.15 -9.24
C GLY A 116 5.92 0.24 -9.56
N VAL A 117 5.34 1.29 -8.98
CA VAL A 117 5.83 2.67 -9.14
C VAL A 117 7.24 2.82 -8.57
N VAL A 118 7.50 2.27 -7.38
CA VAL A 118 8.86 2.21 -6.80
C VAL A 118 9.85 1.57 -7.77
N ALA A 119 9.48 0.43 -8.37
CA ALA A 119 10.34 -0.27 -9.32
C ALA A 119 10.64 0.58 -10.57
N LEU A 120 9.64 1.30 -11.09
CA LEU A 120 9.81 2.21 -12.23
C LEU A 120 10.72 3.41 -11.88
N ILE A 121 10.54 4.02 -10.70
CA ILE A 121 11.41 5.10 -10.22
C ILE A 121 12.85 4.59 -10.11
N LYS A 122 13.06 3.41 -9.51
CA LYS A 122 14.39 2.81 -9.36
C LYS A 122 15.01 2.43 -10.69
N GLN A 123 14.21 1.99 -11.66
CA GLN A 123 14.68 1.73 -13.03
C GLN A 123 15.13 3.03 -13.71
N ALA A 124 14.35 4.11 -13.58
CA ALA A 124 14.67 5.40 -14.18
C ALA A 124 15.94 6.03 -13.57
N ASN A 125 16.13 5.86 -12.26
CA ASN A 125 17.36 6.28 -11.59
C ASN A 125 17.77 5.31 -10.45
N PRO A 126 18.67 4.36 -10.73
CA PRO A 126 19.14 3.40 -9.73
C PRO A 126 19.91 4.02 -8.55
N SER A 127 20.43 5.24 -8.69
CA SER A 127 21.22 5.90 -7.64
C SER A 127 20.37 6.60 -6.58
N LEU A 128 19.05 6.69 -6.75
CA LEU A 128 18.17 7.28 -5.74
C LEU A 128 18.25 6.50 -4.43
N SER A 129 18.34 7.23 -3.31
CA SER A 129 18.19 6.68 -1.96
C SER A 129 16.75 6.23 -1.74
N VAL A 130 16.53 5.40 -0.73
CA VAL A 130 15.18 4.96 -0.32
C VAL A 130 14.31 6.18 0.02
N GLU A 131 14.83 7.07 0.87
CA GLU A 131 14.16 8.31 1.26
C GLU A 131 13.79 9.20 0.06
N ALA A 132 14.67 9.32 -0.94
CA ALA A 132 14.35 10.11 -2.14
C ALA A 132 13.20 9.49 -2.95
N ILE A 133 13.11 8.16 -2.99
CA ILE A 133 12.00 7.46 -3.68
C ILE A 133 10.70 7.64 -2.91
N GLU A 134 10.74 7.48 -1.59
CA GLU A 134 9.59 7.71 -0.69
C GLU A 134 9.07 9.15 -0.88
N ASN A 135 9.95 10.15 -0.78
CA ASN A 135 9.58 11.57 -0.96
C ASN A 135 9.00 11.86 -2.35
N ILE A 136 9.58 11.33 -3.43
CA ILE A 136 9.01 11.52 -4.79
C ILE A 136 7.57 11.01 -4.83
N ILE A 137 7.29 9.84 -4.24
CA ILE A 137 5.94 9.26 -4.24
C ILE A 137 4.98 10.13 -3.40
N ILE A 138 5.39 10.53 -2.19
CA ILE A 138 4.55 11.34 -1.30
C ILE A 138 4.26 12.72 -1.90
N GLU A 139 5.28 13.42 -2.42
CA GLU A 139 5.16 14.79 -2.93
C GLU A 139 4.39 14.88 -4.25
N THR A 140 4.38 13.81 -5.04
CA THR A 140 3.70 13.77 -6.35
C THR A 140 2.35 13.06 -6.33
N ALA A 141 1.95 12.51 -5.17
CA ALA A 141 0.65 11.87 -5.00
C ALA A 141 -0.49 12.86 -5.30
N ASN A 142 -1.48 12.41 -6.06
CA ASN A 142 -2.61 13.26 -6.42
C ASN A 142 -3.54 13.49 -5.21
N SER A 143 -3.47 14.68 -4.63
CA SER A 143 -4.29 15.06 -3.48
C SER A 143 -5.78 15.29 -3.80
N ALA A 144 -6.17 15.31 -5.09
CA ALA A 144 -7.55 15.55 -5.51
C ALA A 144 -8.39 14.27 -5.69
N VAL A 145 -7.78 13.07 -5.59
CA VAL A 145 -8.49 11.80 -5.86
C VAL A 145 -9.36 11.37 -4.68
N VAL A 146 -8.97 11.69 -3.44
CA VAL A 146 -9.74 11.31 -2.26
C VAL A 146 -10.91 12.27 -2.07
N THR A 147 -12.07 11.91 -2.61
CA THR A 147 -13.33 12.60 -2.31
C THR A 147 -13.85 12.05 -0.98
N VAL A 148 -13.76 12.85 0.09
CA VAL A 148 -14.28 12.53 1.44
C VAL A 148 -15.77 12.81 1.51
#